data_AF-A0A2R6J633-F1
#
_entry.id   AF-A0A2R6J633-F1
#
_cell.length_a   1.000
_cell.length_b   1.000
_cell.length_c   1.000
_cell.angle_alpha   90.00
_cell.angle_beta   90.00
_cell.angle_gamma   90.00
#
_symmetry.space_group_name_H-M   'P 1'
#
loop_
_entity.id
_entity.type
_entity.pdbx_description
1 polymer ?
#
loop_
_entity_poly.entity_id
_entity_poly.type
_entity_poly.pdbx_seq_one_letter_code
_entity_poly.pdbx_strand_id
1 'polypeptide(L)' 'MRQTDFSLPRTGQDLESSVYEPELGSLPDVSEKDAEKVNSTGTTTIGISTAEGVVVATDMRASLGGRFVSNKNVQKI' A
#
# COMPACT_ATOMS: atom_id res chain seq x y z
N MET A 1 27.64 18.54 -42.95
CA MET A 1 27.53 19.03 -41.56
C MET A 1 26.10 19.52 -41.35
N ARG A 2 25.23 18.73 -40.69
CA ARG A 2 23.89 19.17 -40.30
C ARG A 2 23.94 19.45 -38.81
N GLN A 3 23.73 20.71 -38.46
CA GLN A 3 23.64 21.18 -37.09
C GLN A 3 22.36 20.60 -36.48
N THR A 4 22.51 19.74 -35.47
CA THR A 4 21.41 19.29 -34.62
C THR A 4 21.02 20.44 -33.70
N ASP A 5 19.85 21.02 -33.95
CA ASP A 5 19.22 21.96 -33.02
C ASP A 5 18.90 21.22 -31.73
N PHE A 6 19.76 21.39 -30.73
CA PHE A 6 19.44 21.07 -29.34
C PHE A 6 18.38 22.05 -28.88
N SER A 7 17.11 21.65 -28.93
CA SER A 7 16.04 22.39 -28.28
C SER A 7 16.26 22.36 -26.77
N LEU A 8 16.91 23.40 -26.24
CA LEU A 8 16.98 23.63 -24.80
C LEU A 8 15.55 23.86 -24.27
N PRO A 9 15.19 23.32 -23.09
CA PRO A 9 13.89 23.57 -22.49
C PRO A 9 13.72 25.08 -22.25
N ARG A 10 12.57 25.61 -22.67
CA ARG A 10 12.22 27.03 -22.48
C ARG A 10 12.10 27.29 -20.99
N THR A 11 12.98 28.13 -20.46
CA THR A 11 12.95 28.54 -19.05
C THR A 11 11.57 29.09 -18.70
N GLY A 12 10.86 28.42 -17.78
CA GLY A 12 9.74 29.00 -17.05
C GLY A 12 8.36 28.36 -17.21
N GLN A 13 8.18 27.28 -17.98
CA GLN A 13 6.87 26.59 -18.08
C GLN A 13 6.85 25.12 -17.62
N ASP A 14 8.00 24.46 -17.46
CA ASP A 14 8.09 23.06 -17.00
C ASP A 14 8.49 22.92 -15.50
N LEU A 15 8.52 24.02 -14.73
CA LEU A 15 8.88 24.04 -13.30
C LEU A 15 7.66 24.00 -12.37
N GLU A 16 6.60 23.28 -12.75
CA GLU A 16 5.49 23.02 -11.81
C GLU A 16 5.91 22.01 -10.72
N SER A 17 7.04 21.31 -10.87
CA SER A 17 7.67 20.54 -9.79
C SER A 17 8.88 21.28 -9.23
N SER A 18 8.86 21.53 -7.91
CA SER A 18 10.00 22.10 -7.17
C SER A 18 11.22 21.18 -7.31
N VAL A 19 12.35 21.72 -7.77
CA VAL A 19 13.61 20.98 -8.02
C VAL A 19 14.15 20.27 -6.76
N TYR A 20 13.75 20.75 -5.58
CA TYR A 20 14.18 20.21 -4.29
C TYR A 20 13.15 19.29 -3.63
N GLU A 21 12.00 19.09 -4.26
CA GLU A 21 10.97 18.18 -3.77
C GLU A 21 11.06 16.83 -4.49
N PRO A 22 10.84 15.71 -3.78
CA PRO A 22 10.81 14.40 -4.41
C PRO A 22 9.56 14.26 -5.29
N GLU A 23 9.73 13.76 -6.50
CA GLU A 23 8.59 13.33 -7.33
C GLU A 23 7.98 12.07 -6.72
N LEU A 24 6.81 12.21 -6.10
CA LEU A 24 6.02 11.08 -5.65
C LEU A 24 5.21 10.55 -6.84
N GLY A 25 5.43 9.29 -7.20
CA GLY A 25 4.60 8.59 -8.19
C GLY A 25 3.15 8.44 -7.71
N SER A 26 2.22 8.23 -8.65
CA SER A 26 0.84 7.90 -8.30
C SER A 26 0.77 6.50 -7.68
N LEU A 27 -0.05 6.35 -6.63
CA LEU A 27 -0.42 5.03 -6.13
C LEU A 27 -1.15 4.27 -7.25
N PRO A 28 -0.88 2.96 -7.43
CA PRO A 28 -1.64 2.15 -8.38
C PRO A 28 -3.12 2.16 -7.98
N ASP A 29 -4.01 2.19 -8.97
CA ASP A 29 -5.44 1.98 -8.76
C ASP A 29 -5.64 0.59 -8.17
N VAL A 30 -5.91 0.51 -6.87
CA VAL A 30 -6.26 -0.74 -6.21
C VAL A 30 -7.65 -1.10 -6.70
N SER A 31 -7.73 -2.03 -7.65
CA SER A 31 -9.02 -2.54 -8.12
C SER A 31 -9.76 -3.23 -6.96
N GLU A 32 -11.10 -3.20 -6.96
CA GLU A 32 -11.90 -3.93 -5.96
C GLU A 32 -11.52 -5.42 -5.89
N LYS A 33 -11.06 -5.99 -7.01
CA LYS A 33 -10.56 -7.38 -7.10
C LYS A 33 -9.25 -7.63 -6.35
N ASP A 34 -8.38 -6.63 -6.24
CA ASP A 34 -7.14 -6.75 -5.45
C ASP A 34 -7.44 -6.63 -3.95
N ALA A 35 -8.43 -5.81 -3.59
CA ALA A 35 -8.96 -5.75 -2.23
C ALA A 35 -9.57 -7.10 -1.80
N GLU A 36 -10.33 -7.78 -2.66
CA GLU A 36 -10.89 -9.11 -2.37
C GLU A 36 -9.82 -10.18 -2.11
N LYS A 37 -8.70 -10.14 -2.85
CA LYS A 37 -7.58 -11.09 -2.69
C LYS A 37 -6.82 -10.92 -1.38
N VAL A 38 -6.64 -9.68 -0.93
CA VAL A 38 -5.88 -9.37 0.29
C VAL A 38 -6.76 -9.46 1.55
N ASN A 39 -8.07 -9.19 1.43
CA ASN A 39 -8.95 -9.06 2.60
C ASN A 39 -9.67 -10.37 3.03
N SER A 40 -9.66 -11.42 2.21
CA SER A 40 -10.49 -12.62 2.45
C SER A 40 -9.76 -13.74 3.20
N THR A 41 -8.99 -13.42 4.26
CA THR A 41 -8.33 -14.47 5.07
C THR A 41 -9.25 -15.11 6.12
N GLY A 42 -10.46 -14.57 6.29
CA GLY A 42 -11.36 -14.97 7.37
C GLY A 42 -10.77 -14.70 8.75
N THR A 43 -9.92 -13.66 8.86
CA THR A 43 -9.32 -13.19 10.12
C THR A 43 -10.20 -12.11 10.73
N THR A 44 -10.41 -12.17 12.03
CA THR A 44 -11.04 -11.08 12.79
C THR A 44 -10.00 -10.50 13.74
N THR A 45 -9.78 -9.19 13.65
CA THR A 45 -8.93 -8.43 14.57
C THR A 45 -9.76 -7.41 15.32
N ILE A 46 -9.59 -7.34 16.64
CA ILE A 46 -10.33 -6.45 17.54
C ILE A 46 -9.32 -5.66 18.36
N GLY A 47 -9.53 -4.35 18.47
CA GLY A 47 -8.80 -3.49 19.39
C GLY A 47 -9.75 -2.89 20.42
N ILE A 48 -9.31 -2.81 21.68
CA ILE A 48 -10.04 -2.17 22.78
C ILE A 48 -9.11 -1.18 23.45
N SER A 49 -9.55 0.07 23.57
CA SER A 49 -8.86 1.13 24.31
C SER A 49 -9.55 1.41 25.63
N THR A 50 -8.76 1.56 26.69
CA THR A 50 -9.19 2.07 28.00
C THR A 50 -8.41 3.33 28.35
N ALA A 51 -8.67 3.94 29.50
CA ALA A 51 -7.89 5.09 29.96
C ALA A 51 -6.43 4.72 30.28
N GLU A 52 -6.17 3.44 30.60
CA GLU A 52 -4.89 2.91 31.04
C GLU A 52 -4.07 2.30 29.90
N GLY A 53 -4.69 1.99 28.75
CA GLY A 53 -3.96 1.43 27.62
C GLY A 53 -4.81 0.86 26.50
N VAL A 54 -4.17 0.06 25.65
CA VAL A 54 -4.78 -0.56 24.46
C VAL A 54 -4.44 -2.04 24.42
N VAL A 55 -5.45 -2.86 24.14
CA VAL A 55 -5.29 -4.30 23.89
C VAL A 55 -5.77 -4.60 22.48
N VAL A 56 -5.01 -5.44 21.77
CA VAL A 56 -5.37 -5.93 20.44
C VAL A 56 -5.40 -7.46 20.49
N ALA A 57 -6.45 -8.04 19.93
CA ALA A 57 -6.62 -9.47 19.80
C ALA A 57 -6.96 -9.83 18.35
N THR A 58 -6.55 -11.02 17.95
CA THR A 58 -6.79 -11.57 16.61
C THR A 58 -6.96 -13.08 16.70
N ASP A 59 -7.63 -13.69 15.73
CA ASP A 59 -7.67 -15.15 15.66
C ASP A 59 -6.32 -15.72 15.18
N MET A 60 -5.98 -16.94 15.60
CA MET A 60 -4.69 -17.60 15.27
C MET A 60 -4.73 -18.47 14.01
N ARG A 61 -5.90 -18.54 13.35
CA ARG A 61 -6.10 -19.30 12.14
C ARG A 61 -5.57 -18.52 10.94
N ALA A 62 -4.70 -19.13 10.16
CA ALA A 62 -4.42 -18.74 8.80
C ALA A 62 -5.17 -19.65 7.84
N SER A 63 -5.79 -19.04 6.84
CA SER A 63 -6.42 -19.75 5.73
C SER A 63 -5.67 -19.46 4.43
N LEU A 64 -5.59 -20.46 3.55
CA LEU A 64 -5.10 -20.32 2.19
C LEU A 64 -6.29 -20.47 1.23
N GLY A 65 -6.55 -19.42 0.45
CA GLY A 65 -7.65 -19.40 -0.52
C GLY A 65 -9.04 -19.61 0.08
N GLY A 66 -9.24 -19.27 1.36
CA GLY A 66 -10.54 -19.30 2.05
C GLY A 66 -11.14 -20.69 2.32
N ARG A 67 -10.53 -21.78 1.82
CA ARG A 67 -11.08 -23.14 1.89
C ARG A 67 -10.21 -24.11 2.69
N PHE A 68 -8.96 -23.77 2.93
CA PHE A 68 -8.01 -24.59 3.66
C PHE A 68 -7.43 -23.82 4.83
N VAL A 69 -7.41 -24.44 6.01
CA VAL A 69 -6.66 -23.94 7.16
C VAL A 69 -5.20 -24.34 6.98
N SER A 70 -4.34 -23.37 6.70
CA SER A 70 -2.91 -23.61 6.48
C SER A 70 -2.13 -23.71 7.79
N ASN A 71 -2.55 -22.97 8.81
CA ASN A 71 -1.93 -23.01 10.13
C ASN A 71 -2.92 -22.55 11.22
N LYS A 72 -2.96 -23.24 12.36
CA LYS A 72 -3.85 -22.92 13.49
C LYS A 72 -3.17 -22.15 14.63
N ASN A 73 -1.84 -22.03 14.59
CA ASN A 73 -1.03 -21.42 15.65
C ASN A 73 -0.22 -20.24 15.10
N VAL A 74 -0.85 -19.40 14.27
CA VAL A 74 -0.19 -18.20 13.74
C VAL A 74 -0.19 -17.09 14.77
N GLN A 75 0.96 -16.45 14.96
CA GLN A 75 1.08 -15.19 15.66
C GLN A 75 1.05 -14.05 14.64
N LYS A 76 -0.01 -13.24 14.66
CA LYS A 76 -0.19 -12.10 13.74
C LYS A 76 0.24 -10.77 14.37
N ILE A 77 0.36 -10.74 15.70
CA ILE A 77 0.70 -9.58 16.54
C ILE A 77 1.58 -10.05 17.71
#